data_AF-A0AA86YWG8-F1
#
_entry.id   AF-A0AA86YWG8-F1
#
_cell.length_a   1.000
_cell.length_b   1.000
_cell.length_c   1.000
_cell.angle_alpha   90.00
_cell.angle_beta   90.00
_cell.angle_gamma   90.00
#
_symmetry.space_group_name_H-M   'P 1'
#
loop_
_entity.id
_entity.type
_entity.pdbx_description
1 polymer ?
#
loop_
_entity_poly.entity_id
_entity_poly.type
_entity_poly.pdbx_seq_one_letter_code
_entity_poly.pdbx_strand_id
1 'polypeptide(L)'
;MAGSNGKSTFIQIIQSLMGSYATQINSDVLMMNKNSGGPNASLAKLLGKRLVVANELPENGRLDDTLIKSMTGGDIIVARQVYGKHELEFYSQFSLVIIGNHKPAIYDMSHGMWRRMCLIPFAANFTAAQIDPELPVKLSREMQGILNWALAGVQAWHTEGLKRSLPAAVIAANDEYRQESDLIGEFLEGCRLEPDAYTAASDLYSAFL
;
A
#
# COMPACT_ATOMS: atom_id res chain seq x y z
N MET A 1 0.43 -13.97 7.53
CA MET A 1 -0.18 -13.54 8.81
C MET A 1 -1.59 -14.12 8.94
N ALA A 2 -1.98 -14.57 10.13
CA ALA A 2 -3.29 -15.16 10.39
C ALA A 2 -4.45 -14.14 10.20
N GLY A 3 -5.60 -14.64 9.75
CA GLY A 3 -6.86 -13.91 9.81
C GLY A 3 -7.27 -13.62 11.26
N SER A 4 -8.28 -12.76 11.46
CA SER A 4 -8.78 -12.36 12.80
C SER A 4 -7.93 -11.30 13.54
N ASN A 5 -7.55 -10.23 12.85
CA ASN A 5 -6.82 -9.09 13.44
C ASN A 5 -7.54 -7.74 13.27
N GLY A 6 -8.78 -7.73 12.79
CA GLY A 6 -9.60 -6.52 12.68
C GLY A 6 -9.32 -5.63 11.47
N LYS A 7 -8.37 -6.00 10.59
CA LYS A 7 -8.05 -5.24 9.36
C LYS A 7 -9.28 -4.95 8.49
N SER A 8 -10.04 -5.99 8.19
CA SER A 8 -11.22 -5.89 7.32
C SER A 8 -12.32 -5.03 7.95
N THR A 9 -12.56 -5.19 9.25
CA THR A 9 -13.53 -4.37 9.98
C THR A 9 -13.10 -2.90 10.00
N PHE A 10 -11.81 -2.63 10.27
CA PHE A 10 -11.28 -1.28 10.27
C PHE A 10 -11.49 -0.58 8.92
N ILE A 11 -11.05 -1.19 7.81
CA ILE A 11 -11.19 -0.54 6.51
C ILE A 11 -12.65 -0.38 6.10
N GLN A 12 -13.51 -1.35 6.40
CA GLN A 12 -14.93 -1.29 6.05
C GLN A 12 -15.58 -0.08 6.73
N ILE A 13 -15.28 0.15 8.01
CA ILE A 13 -15.77 1.32 8.75
C ILE A 13 -15.26 2.63 8.13
N ILE A 14 -13.98 2.72 7.80
CA ILE A 14 -13.43 3.93 7.15
C ILE A 14 -14.06 4.16 5.77
N GLN A 15 -14.26 3.11 4.97
CA GLN A 15 -14.95 3.21 3.68
C GLN A 15 -16.41 3.67 3.85
N SER A 16 -17.13 3.13 4.84
CA SER A 16 -18.50 3.57 5.16
C SER A 16 -18.54 5.04 5.58
N LEU A 17 -17.58 5.48 6.40
CA LEU A 17 -17.47 6.88 6.82
C LEU A 17 -17.20 7.82 5.63
N MET A 18 -16.35 7.39 4.69
CA MET A 18 -16.01 8.15 3.49
C MET A 18 -17.12 8.12 2.42
N GLY A 19 -18.02 7.14 2.45
CA GLY A 19 -19.14 7.00 1.51
C GLY A 19 -18.69 7.03 0.05
N SER A 20 -19.29 7.92 -0.75
CA SER A 20 -19.03 8.04 -2.19
C SER A 20 -17.61 8.51 -2.55
N TYR A 21 -16.85 9.02 -1.57
CA TYR A 21 -15.45 9.39 -1.75
C TYR A 21 -14.48 8.20 -1.68
N ALA A 22 -14.94 7.05 -1.17
CA ALA A 22 -14.17 5.82 -1.18
C ALA A 22 -14.48 4.98 -2.44
N THR A 23 -13.49 4.18 -2.85
CA THR A 23 -13.68 3.11 -3.82
C THR A 23 -12.72 1.97 -3.55
N GLN A 24 -12.98 0.83 -4.19
CA GLN A 24 -12.12 -0.34 -4.15
C GLN A 24 -11.70 -0.73 -5.56
N ILE A 25 -10.45 -1.15 -5.72
CA ILE A 25 -9.89 -1.71 -6.94
C ILE A 25 -9.37 -3.13 -6.71
N ASN A 26 -9.24 -3.90 -7.79
CA ASN A 26 -8.53 -5.17 -7.75
C ASN A 26 -7.02 -4.89 -7.60
N SER A 27 -6.35 -5.67 -6.76
CA SER A 27 -4.90 -5.66 -6.57
C SER A 27 -4.12 -5.84 -7.87
N ASP A 28 -4.65 -6.58 -8.86
CA ASP A 28 -4.02 -6.77 -10.18
C ASP A 28 -3.73 -5.46 -10.92
N VAL A 29 -4.48 -4.41 -10.63
CA VAL A 29 -4.27 -3.06 -11.21
C VAL A 29 -2.95 -2.47 -10.75
N LEU A 30 -2.47 -2.84 -9.56
CA LEU A 30 -1.23 -2.36 -8.95
C LEU A 30 -0.02 -3.24 -9.30
N MET A 31 -0.25 -4.38 -9.95
CA MET A 31 0.79 -5.37 -10.26
C MET A 31 1.45 -5.13 -11.61
N MET A 32 2.74 -5.47 -11.69
CA MET A 32 3.49 -5.44 -12.94
C MET A 32 2.96 -6.53 -13.90
N ASN A 33 2.07 -6.13 -14.81
CA ASN A 33 1.51 -7.03 -15.81
C ASN A 33 2.28 -6.92 -17.14
N LYS A 34 2.80 -8.04 -17.65
CA LYS A 34 3.54 -8.09 -18.94
C LYS A 34 2.65 -7.85 -20.18
N ASN A 35 1.32 -7.92 -20.04
CA ASN A 35 0.35 -7.82 -21.15
C ASN A 35 -0.50 -6.52 -21.12
N SER A 36 -0.02 -5.48 -20.45
CA SER A 36 -0.78 -4.24 -20.14
C SER A 36 -0.91 -3.25 -21.30
N GLY A 37 -1.30 -3.70 -22.50
CA GLY A 37 -1.54 -2.85 -23.66
C GLY A 37 -2.98 -2.32 -23.78
N GLY A 38 -3.77 -2.37 -22.71
CA GLY A 38 -5.22 -2.14 -22.76
C GLY A 38 -5.71 -0.97 -21.88
N PRO A 39 -6.87 -0.38 -22.22
CA PRO A 39 -7.49 0.70 -21.45
C PRO A 39 -7.80 0.27 -20.02
N ASN A 40 -7.23 1.00 -19.06
CA ASN A 40 -7.31 0.64 -17.65
C ASN A 40 -8.58 1.24 -17.02
N ALA A 41 -9.73 0.65 -17.33
CA ALA A 41 -11.04 1.13 -16.86
C ALA A 41 -11.14 1.22 -15.32
N SER A 42 -10.36 0.42 -14.60
CA SER A 42 -10.22 0.50 -13.15
C SER A 42 -9.62 1.83 -12.68
N LEU A 43 -8.67 2.40 -13.43
CA LEU A 43 -8.09 3.72 -13.12
C LEU A 43 -9.10 4.84 -13.32
N ALA A 44 -9.99 4.73 -14.30
CA ALA A 44 -11.03 5.74 -14.54
C ALA A 44 -12.01 5.88 -13.36
N LYS A 45 -12.19 4.82 -12.55
CA LYS A 45 -13.03 4.84 -11.34
C LYS A 45 -12.43 5.67 -10.20
N LEU A 46 -11.14 5.99 -10.28
CA LEU A 46 -10.41 6.71 -9.24
C LEU A 46 -10.63 8.22 -9.31
N LEU A 47 -11.17 8.71 -10.42
CA LEU A 47 -11.48 10.13 -10.61
C LEU A 47 -12.41 10.63 -9.50
N GLY A 48 -11.98 11.69 -8.80
CA GLY A 48 -12.73 12.33 -7.71
C GLY A 48 -12.77 11.54 -6.40
N LYS A 49 -12.03 10.44 -6.29
CA LYS A 49 -11.94 9.65 -5.05
C LYS A 49 -10.93 10.24 -4.08
N ARG A 50 -11.16 10.02 -2.78
CA ARG A 50 -10.28 10.41 -1.66
C ARG A 50 -9.66 9.21 -0.95
N LEU A 51 -10.31 8.05 -1.04
CA LEU A 51 -9.80 6.78 -0.53
C LEU A 51 -9.93 5.71 -1.61
N VAL A 52 -8.82 5.05 -1.91
CA VAL A 52 -8.78 3.91 -2.82
C VAL A 52 -8.22 2.72 -2.05
N VAL A 53 -8.98 1.64 -2.00
CA VAL A 53 -8.59 0.42 -1.30
C VAL A 53 -8.28 -0.68 -2.31
N ALA A 54 -7.14 -1.34 -2.17
CA ALA A 54 -6.82 -2.58 -2.87
C ALA A 54 -6.74 -3.72 -1.85
N ASN A 55 -7.55 -4.76 -2.02
CA ASN A 55 -7.55 -5.91 -1.14
C ASN A 55 -6.79 -7.07 -1.77
N GLU A 56 -6.11 -7.85 -0.93
CA GLU A 56 -5.50 -9.14 -1.25
C GLU A 56 -4.54 -9.06 -2.43
N LEU A 57 -3.30 -8.65 -2.14
CA LEU A 57 -2.21 -8.79 -3.09
C LEU A 57 -1.86 -10.28 -3.24
N PRO A 58 -1.64 -10.77 -4.47
CA PRO A 58 -1.07 -12.10 -4.67
C PRO A 58 0.24 -12.25 -3.90
N GLU A 59 0.44 -13.43 -3.32
CA GLU A 59 1.71 -13.82 -2.72
C GLU A 59 2.81 -13.71 -3.80
N ASN A 60 3.92 -13.05 -3.47
CA ASN A 60 5.01 -12.72 -4.40
C ASN A 60 4.63 -11.81 -5.58
N GLY A 61 3.50 -11.10 -5.50
CA GLY A 61 3.12 -10.08 -6.49
C GLY A 61 4.10 -8.91 -6.47
N ARG A 62 4.62 -8.53 -7.65
CA ARG A 62 5.48 -7.36 -7.83
C ARG A 62 4.65 -6.13 -8.17
N LEU A 63 4.83 -5.05 -7.40
CA LEU A 63 4.19 -3.78 -7.71
C LEU A 63 4.74 -3.16 -8.99
N ASP A 64 3.87 -2.45 -9.73
CA ASP A 64 4.30 -1.52 -10.75
C ASP A 64 4.79 -0.22 -10.08
N ASP A 65 6.10 -0.15 -9.85
CA ASP A 65 6.76 1.00 -9.21
C ASP A 65 6.45 2.33 -9.92
N THR A 66 6.25 2.31 -11.25
CA THR A 66 5.94 3.51 -12.03
C THR A 66 4.52 3.96 -11.74
N LEU A 67 3.55 3.05 -11.81
CA LEU A 67 2.15 3.35 -11.52
C LEU A 67 1.97 3.84 -10.07
N ILE A 68 2.63 3.19 -9.10
CA ILE A 68 2.59 3.60 -7.70
C ILE A 68 3.15 5.00 -7.52
N LYS A 69 4.28 5.33 -8.16
CA LYS A 69 4.84 6.69 -8.15
C LYS A 69 3.88 7.69 -8.77
N SER A 70 3.23 7.39 -9.89
CA SER A 70 2.24 8.29 -10.50
C SER A 70 1.04 8.53 -9.57
N MET A 71 0.49 7.45 -9.00
CA MET A 71 -0.67 7.52 -8.10
C MET A 71 -0.41 8.28 -6.79
N THR A 72 0.83 8.26 -6.30
CA THR A 72 1.21 8.85 -5.00
C THR A 72 2.06 10.11 -5.14
N GLY A 73 2.56 10.40 -6.34
CA GLY A 73 3.54 11.44 -6.64
C GLY A 73 2.95 12.73 -7.18
N GLY A 74 1.66 12.73 -7.52
CA GLY A 74 1.00 13.89 -8.12
C GLY A 74 1.22 14.02 -9.63
N ASP A 75 1.58 12.92 -10.30
CA ASP A 75 1.64 12.89 -11.76
C ASP A 75 0.21 12.76 -12.35
N ILE A 76 0.09 13.07 -13.64
CA ILE A 76 -1.15 12.87 -14.39
C ILE A 76 -1.36 11.36 -14.59
N ILE A 77 -2.54 10.88 -14.23
CA ILE A 77 -3.01 9.53 -14.51
C ILE A 77 -3.86 9.60 -15.77
N VAL A 78 -3.47 8.82 -16.79
CA VAL A 78 -4.23 8.61 -18.02
C VAL A 78 -5.08 7.36 -17.87
N ALA A 79 -6.39 7.47 -18.11
CA ALA A 79 -7.31 6.34 -18.03
C ALA A 79 -8.40 6.42 -19.10
N ARG A 80 -9.02 5.29 -19.42
CA ARG A 80 -10.17 5.22 -20.35
C ARG A 80 -11.29 4.39 -19.75
N GLN A 81 -12.50 4.94 -19.73
CA GLN A 81 -13.68 4.21 -19.27
C GLN A 81 -14.03 3.05 -20.21
N VAL A 82 -14.76 2.05 -19.70
CA VAL A 82 -15.34 0.99 -20.54
C VAL A 82 -16.25 1.64 -21.59
N TYR A 83 -16.04 1.32 -22.87
CA TYR A 83 -16.71 1.94 -24.02
C TYR A 83 -16.44 3.45 -24.22
N GLY A 84 -15.50 4.03 -23.48
CA GLY A 84 -15.08 5.42 -23.65
C GLY A 84 -14.36 5.63 -24.99
N LYS A 85 -14.76 6.67 -25.73
CA LYS A 85 -14.13 7.05 -27.01
C LYS A 85 -12.83 7.83 -26.84
N HIS A 86 -12.65 8.47 -25.69
CA HIS A 86 -11.51 9.32 -25.38
C HIS A 86 -10.90 8.93 -24.04
N GLU A 87 -9.61 9.21 -23.90
CA GLU A 87 -8.90 9.12 -22.64
C GLU A 87 -9.24 10.31 -21.74
N LEU A 88 -9.09 10.09 -20.45
CA LEU A 88 -9.28 11.06 -19.39
C LEU A 88 -7.96 11.20 -18.65
N GLU A 89 -7.61 12.44 -18.35
CA GLU A 89 -6.41 12.79 -17.60
C GLU A 89 -6.81 13.44 -16.28
N PHE A 90 -6.22 12.99 -15.18
CA PHE A 90 -6.48 13.59 -13.87
C PHE A 90 -5.30 13.41 -12.92
N TYR A 91 -5.19 14.32 -11.95
CA TYR A 91 -4.27 14.18 -10.83
C TYR A 91 -4.88 13.31 -9.75
N SER A 92 -4.06 12.47 -9.10
CA SER A 92 -4.49 11.71 -7.93
C SER A 92 -4.96 12.64 -6.81
N GLN A 93 -6.15 12.35 -6.26
CA GLN A 93 -6.75 13.08 -5.13
C GLN A 93 -7.00 12.17 -3.93
N PHE A 94 -6.50 10.93 -4.00
CA PHE A 94 -6.79 9.87 -3.04
C PHE A 94 -5.55 9.40 -2.28
N SER A 95 -5.81 8.85 -1.09
CA SER A 95 -4.87 7.94 -0.43
C SER A 95 -5.11 6.51 -0.91
N LEU A 96 -4.06 5.84 -1.37
CA LEU A 96 -4.08 4.42 -1.71
C LEU A 96 -3.78 3.61 -0.46
N VAL A 97 -4.69 2.71 -0.09
CA VAL A 97 -4.54 1.77 1.03
C VAL A 97 -4.55 0.37 0.47
N ILE A 98 -3.50 -0.40 0.76
CA ILE A 98 -3.39 -1.79 0.35
C ILE A 98 -3.55 -2.67 1.60
N ILE A 99 -4.44 -3.65 1.51
CA ILE A 99 -4.76 -4.55 2.61
C ILE A 99 -4.45 -5.96 2.19
N GLY A 100 -3.55 -6.60 2.91
CA GLY A 100 -3.15 -7.97 2.63
C GLY A 100 -2.53 -8.63 3.84
N ASN A 101 -2.26 -9.93 3.69
CA ASN A 101 -1.52 -10.72 4.65
C ASN A 101 -0.05 -10.93 4.24
N HIS A 102 0.30 -10.48 3.02
CA HIS A 102 1.63 -10.55 2.43
C HIS A 102 2.06 -9.14 2.04
N LYS A 103 3.36 -8.87 2.16
CA LYS A 103 3.98 -7.64 1.66
C LYS A 103 4.28 -7.88 0.16
N PRO A 104 3.90 -6.98 -0.75
CA PRO A 104 4.24 -7.15 -2.16
C PRO A 104 5.75 -6.96 -2.36
N ALA A 105 6.30 -7.46 -3.46
CA ALA A 105 7.70 -7.18 -3.79
C ALA A 105 7.84 -5.77 -4.38
N ILE A 106 8.75 -4.97 -3.83
CA ILE A 106 9.14 -3.65 -4.33
C ILE A 106 10.59 -3.73 -4.79
N TYR A 107 10.85 -3.41 -6.05
CA TYR A 107 12.19 -3.50 -6.63
C TYR A 107 12.90 -2.14 -6.65
N ASP A 108 12.16 -1.05 -6.69
CA ASP A 108 12.74 0.27 -6.58
C ASP A 108 13.17 0.61 -5.14
N MET A 109 14.48 0.51 -4.89
CA MET A 109 15.11 0.84 -3.61
C MET A 109 15.36 2.35 -3.40
N SER A 110 14.92 3.20 -4.33
CA SER A 110 15.11 4.64 -4.22
C SER A 110 14.38 5.24 -3.02
N HIS A 111 14.97 6.29 -2.45
CA HIS A 111 14.29 7.11 -1.43
C HIS A 111 12.94 7.65 -1.93
N GLY A 112 12.79 7.86 -3.24
CA GLY A 112 11.54 8.26 -3.85
C GLY A 112 10.41 7.25 -3.63
N MET A 113 10.67 5.96 -3.81
CA MET A 113 9.65 4.93 -3.56
C MET A 113 9.36 4.78 -2.07
N TRP A 114 10.40 4.59 -1.26
CA TRP A 114 10.24 4.29 0.17
C TRP A 114 9.64 5.42 0.99
N ARG A 115 9.84 6.69 0.61
CA ARG A 115 9.16 7.81 1.27
C ARG A 115 7.64 7.82 1.08
N ARG A 116 7.08 7.00 0.18
CA ARG A 116 5.64 6.87 -0.09
C ARG A 116 5.00 5.70 0.67
N MET A 117 5.82 4.79 1.21
CA MET A 117 5.35 3.59 1.89
C MET A 117 5.05 3.86 3.37
N CYS A 118 3.97 3.27 3.86
CA CYS A 118 3.55 3.30 5.27
C CYS A 118 2.91 1.96 5.63
N LEU A 119 3.72 1.04 6.15
CA LEU A 119 3.30 -0.27 6.59
C LEU A 119 2.76 -0.18 8.02
N ILE A 120 1.46 -0.39 8.18
CA ILE A 120 0.80 -0.41 9.49
C ILE A 120 0.63 -1.87 9.91
N PRO A 121 1.41 -2.37 10.89
CA PRO A 121 1.28 -3.74 11.35
C PRO A 121 0.02 -3.91 12.22
N PHE A 122 -0.88 -4.80 11.80
CA PHE A 122 -2.01 -5.24 12.62
C PHE A 122 -1.62 -6.47 13.43
N ALA A 123 -1.01 -6.23 14.60
CA ALA A 123 -0.43 -7.26 15.46
C ALA A 123 -1.45 -7.96 16.39
N ALA A 124 -2.69 -7.46 16.48
CA ALA A 124 -3.73 -8.10 17.29
C ALA A 124 -4.07 -9.49 16.74
N ASN A 125 -4.41 -10.43 17.61
CA ASN A 125 -4.92 -11.74 17.21
C ASN A 125 -6.11 -12.10 18.12
N PHE A 126 -7.32 -12.07 17.57
CA PHE A 126 -8.54 -12.31 18.33
C PHE A 126 -8.90 -13.79 18.30
N THR A 127 -8.99 -14.38 19.49
CA THR A 127 -9.54 -15.73 19.68
C THR A 127 -11.03 -15.76 19.39
N ALA A 128 -11.59 -16.95 19.10
CA ALA A 128 -13.02 -17.10 18.83
C ALA A 128 -13.93 -16.51 19.93
N ALA A 129 -13.51 -16.58 21.19
CA ALA A 129 -14.25 -16.03 22.33
C ALA A 129 -14.24 -14.48 22.38
N GLN A 130 -13.27 -13.84 21.74
CA GLN A 130 -13.14 -12.37 21.67
C GLN A 130 -13.85 -11.78 20.44
N ILE A 131 -14.22 -12.62 19.47
CA ILE A 131 -14.90 -12.17 18.25
C ILE A 131 -16.35 -11.82 18.60
N ASP A 132 -16.68 -10.54 18.45
CA ASP A 132 -18.05 -10.05 18.51
C ASP A 132 -18.61 -9.97 17.08
N PRO A 133 -19.52 -10.89 16.68
CA PRO A 133 -20.09 -10.90 15.33
C PRO A 133 -20.99 -9.68 15.07
N GLU A 134 -21.48 -9.01 16.10
CA GLU A 134 -22.29 -7.79 15.97
C GLU A 134 -21.45 -6.52 15.93
N LEU A 135 -20.13 -6.60 16.07
CA LEU A 135 -19.23 -5.46 16.10
C LEU A 135 -19.42 -4.50 14.91
N PRO A 136 -19.57 -4.97 13.65
CA PRO A 136 -19.82 -4.06 12.53
C PRO A 136 -21.12 -3.26 12.68
N VAL A 137 -22.17 -3.85 13.24
CA VAL A 137 -23.46 -3.19 13.48
C VAL A 137 -23.37 -2.20 14.64
N LYS A 138 -22.62 -2.55 15.70
CA LYS A 138 -22.37 -1.64 16.82
C LYS A 138 -21.58 -0.42 16.35
N LEU A 139 -20.50 -0.63 15.61
CA LEU A 139 -19.68 0.45 15.06
C LEU A 139 -20.48 1.33 14.09
N SER A 140 -21.35 0.77 13.24
CA SER A 140 -22.19 1.56 12.32
C SER A 140 -23.17 2.50 13.02
N ARG A 141 -23.55 2.23 14.27
CA ARG A 141 -24.35 3.14 15.09
C ARG A 141 -23.53 4.28 15.71
N GLU A 142 -22.22 4.10 15.82
CA GLU A 142 -21.28 5.05 16.43
C GLU A 142 -20.54 5.92 15.39
N MET A 143 -21.00 5.97 14.13
CA MET A 143 -20.34 6.71 13.04
C MET A 143 -20.04 8.17 13.37
N GLN A 144 -20.92 8.84 14.12
CA GLN A 144 -20.68 10.23 14.55
C GLN A 144 -19.49 10.35 15.50
N GLY A 145 -19.35 9.42 16.45
CA GLY A 145 -18.22 9.37 17.37
C GLY A 145 -16.91 9.05 16.63
N ILE A 146 -16.95 8.11 15.69
CA ILE A 146 -15.80 7.75 14.86
C ILE A 146 -15.37 8.91 13.97
N LEU A 147 -16.32 9.68 13.41
CA LEU A 147 -16.02 10.91 12.67
C LEU A 147 -15.32 11.93 13.55
N ASN A 148 -15.83 12.18 14.76
CA ASN A 148 -15.23 13.11 15.71
C ASN A 148 -13.80 12.68 16.08
N TRP A 149 -13.58 11.38 16.28
CA TRP A 149 -12.25 10.82 16.52
C TRP A 149 -11.30 11.05 15.32
N ALA A 150 -11.79 10.81 14.09
CA ALA A 150 -11.01 11.08 12.88
C ALA A 150 -10.68 12.58 12.73
N LEU A 151 -11.61 13.48 13.05
CA LEU A 151 -11.39 14.94 13.03
C LEU A 151 -10.35 15.39 14.07
N ALA A 152 -10.34 14.79 15.26
CA ALA A 152 -9.27 15.02 16.23
C ALA A 152 -7.90 14.57 15.67
N GLY A 153 -7.85 13.45 14.95
CA GLY A 153 -6.66 13.01 14.23
C GLY A 153 -6.19 14.01 13.15
N VAL A 154 -7.12 14.64 12.43
CA VAL A 154 -6.79 15.72 11.47
C VAL A 154 -6.14 16.92 12.16
N GLN A 155 -6.63 17.30 13.35
CA GLN A 155 -6.01 18.38 14.13
C GLN A 155 -4.59 18.03 14.56
N ALA A 156 -4.38 16.83 15.11
CA ALA A 156 -3.05 16.34 15.47
C ALA A 156 -2.11 16.33 14.25
N TRP A 157 -2.60 15.85 13.10
CA TRP A 157 -1.83 15.88 11.85
C TRP A 157 -1.45 17.31 11.45
N HIS A 158 -2.37 18.28 11.49
CA HIS A 158 -2.07 19.66 11.14
C HIS A 158 -0.98 20.27 12.04
N THR A 159 -0.95 19.92 13.32
CA THR A 159 0.03 20.44 14.28
C THR A 159 1.38 19.75 14.16
N GLU A 160 1.41 18.42 14.08
CA GLU A 160 2.64 17.62 14.20
C GLU A 160 3.22 17.22 12.84
N GLY A 161 2.37 17.06 11.83
CA GLY A 161 2.70 16.49 10.53
C GLY A 161 2.69 14.96 10.54
N LEU A 162 2.16 14.34 9.49
CA LEU A 162 1.88 12.88 9.45
C LEU A 162 3.15 12.04 9.60
N LYS A 163 4.22 12.40 8.89
CA LYS A 163 5.48 11.64 8.94
C LYS A 163 6.23 11.78 10.25
N ARG A 164 6.09 12.92 10.92
CA ARG A 164 6.76 13.19 12.21
C ARG A 164 6.02 12.53 13.39
N SER A 165 4.73 12.27 13.21
CA SER A 165 3.85 11.63 14.19
C SER A 165 3.69 10.11 13.98
N LEU A 166 4.47 9.50 13.08
CA LEU A 166 4.40 8.04 12.88
C LEU A 166 4.85 7.31 14.15
N PRO A 167 4.07 6.32 14.64
CA PRO A 167 4.48 5.48 15.75
C PRO A 167 5.78 4.72 15.45
N ALA A 168 6.59 4.48 16.48
CA ALA A 168 7.85 3.72 16.35
C ALA A 168 7.65 2.34 15.71
N ALA A 169 6.53 1.66 15.99
CA ALA A 169 6.19 0.37 15.38
C ALA A 169 5.98 0.45 13.86
N VAL A 170 5.45 1.57 13.35
CA VAL A 170 5.27 1.80 11.91
C VAL A 170 6.61 2.11 11.23
N ILE A 171 7.46 2.90 11.90
CA ILE A 171 8.82 3.20 11.40
C ILE A 171 9.63 1.90 11.30
N ALA A 172 9.67 1.12 12.38
CA ALA A 172 10.38 -0.16 12.40
C ALA A 172 9.85 -1.13 11.34
N ALA A 173 8.53 -1.26 11.18
CA ALA A 173 7.94 -2.15 10.17
C ALA A 173 8.29 -1.70 8.73
N ASN A 174 8.33 -0.40 8.47
CA ASN A 174 8.76 0.15 7.18
C ASN A 174 10.24 -0.15 6.90
N ASP A 175 11.11 0.04 7.89
CA ASP A 175 12.55 -0.18 7.75
C ASP A 175 12.86 -1.66 7.54
N GLU A 176 12.22 -2.55 8.30
CA GLU A 176 12.31 -4.01 8.12
C GLU A 176 11.82 -4.42 6.73
N TYR A 177 10.66 -3.92 6.30
CA TYR A 177 10.15 -4.21 4.96
C TYR A 177 11.10 -3.73 3.85
N ARG A 178 11.77 -2.60 4.05
CA ARG A 178 12.79 -2.11 3.13
C ARG A 178 14.00 -3.03 3.08
N GLN A 179 14.49 -3.49 4.22
CA GLN A 179 15.62 -4.42 4.30
C GLN A 179 15.28 -5.76 3.64
N GLU A 180 14.10 -6.33 3.92
CA GLU A 180 13.60 -7.56 3.29
C GLU A 180 13.45 -7.43 1.76
N SER A 181 13.24 -6.21 1.25
CA SER A 181 13.13 -5.95 -0.19
C SER A 181 14.47 -5.73 -0.88
N ASP A 182 15.55 -5.54 -0.11
CA ASP A 182 16.90 -5.29 -0.63
C ASP A 182 17.63 -6.60 -0.94
N LEU A 183 17.20 -7.28 -2.01
CA LEU A 183 17.80 -8.54 -2.47
C LEU A 183 19.32 -8.41 -2.72
N ILE A 184 19.78 -7.24 -3.18
CA ILE A 184 21.20 -6.99 -3.41
C ILE A 184 21.93 -6.81 -2.08
N GLY A 185 21.36 -6.04 -1.16
CA GLY A 185 21.90 -5.90 0.20
C GLY A 185 22.07 -7.26 0.89
N GLU A 186 21.03 -8.09 0.88
CA GLU A 186 21.06 -9.45 1.43
C GLU A 186 22.15 -10.32 0.78
N PHE A 187 22.25 -10.29 -0.55
CA PHE A 187 23.30 -11.00 -1.27
C PHE A 187 24.71 -10.52 -0.90
N LEU A 188 24.90 -9.20 -0.74
CA LEU A 188 26.17 -8.61 -0.36
C LEU A 188 26.59 -8.93 1.08
N GLU A 189 25.65 -9.15 2.01
CA GLU A 189 25.97 -9.63 3.36
C GLU A 189 26.60 -11.03 3.34
N GLY A 190 26.22 -11.87 2.38
CA GLY A 190 26.85 -13.17 2.12
C GLY A 190 28.20 -13.06 1.40
N CYS A 191 28.55 -11.89 0.86
CA CYS A 191 29.80 -11.65 0.17
C CYS A 191 30.89 -11.15 1.12
N ARG A 192 32.11 -11.64 0.93
CA ARG A 192 33.29 -11.05 1.58
C ARG A 192 33.78 -9.86 0.75
N LEU A 193 33.61 -8.66 1.29
CA LEU A 193 34.05 -7.42 0.65
C LEU A 193 35.48 -7.07 1.09
N GLU A 194 36.41 -6.99 0.13
CA GLU A 194 37.78 -6.52 0.37
C GLU A 194 38.15 -5.41 -0.64
N PRO A 195 38.93 -4.38 -0.24
CA PRO A 195 39.18 -3.20 -1.08
C PRO A 195 39.77 -3.49 -2.48
N ASP A 196 40.58 -4.54 -2.61
CA ASP A 196 41.29 -4.90 -3.85
C ASP A 196 40.78 -6.22 -4.48
N ALA A 197 39.71 -6.80 -3.92
CA ALA A 197 39.13 -8.02 -4.47
C ALA A 197 38.25 -7.72 -5.68
N TYR A 198 38.32 -8.58 -6.68
CA TYR A 198 37.45 -8.56 -7.85
C TYR A 198 36.99 -9.97 -8.20
N THR A 199 35.82 -10.07 -8.80
CA THR A 199 35.28 -11.31 -9.36
C THR A 199 34.55 -10.99 -10.66
N ALA A 200 34.36 -11.98 -11.52
CA ALA A 200 33.64 -11.78 -12.76
C ALA A 200 32.17 -11.47 -12.48
N ALA A 201 31.59 -10.53 -13.25
CA ALA A 201 30.17 -10.19 -13.13
C ALA A 201 29.26 -11.40 -13.40
N SER A 202 29.70 -12.34 -14.24
CA SER A 202 29.01 -13.61 -14.50
C SER A 202 28.89 -14.47 -13.25
N ASP A 203 29.91 -14.48 -12.41
CA ASP A 203 30.00 -15.33 -11.23
C ASP A 203 29.13 -14.76 -10.11
N LEU A 204 29.13 -13.43 -9.95
CA LEU A 204 28.20 -12.73 -9.07
C LEU A 204 26.75 -12.95 -9.51
N TYR A 205 26.47 -12.81 -10.80
CA TYR A 205 25.12 -13.00 -11.32
C TYR A 205 24.63 -14.45 -11.15
N SER A 206 25.52 -15.44 -11.36
CA SER A 206 25.20 -16.85 -11.13
C SER A 206 25.02 -17.19 -9.66
N ALA A 207 25.72 -16.50 -8.76
CA ALA A 207 25.57 -16.66 -7.32
C ALA A 207 24.33 -15.93 -6.75
N PHE A 208 23.86 -14.89 -7.43
CA PHE A 208 22.69 -14.10 -7.04
C PHE A 208 21.35 -14.74 -7.44
N LEU A 209 21.32 -15.53 -8.52
CA LEU A 209 20.15 -16.26 -9.01
C LEU A 209 19.88 -17.55 -8.24
#